data_AF-A0A7S3CDD4-F1
#
_entry.id   AF-A0A7S3CDD4-F1
#
_cell.length_a   1.000
_cell.length_b   1.000
_cell.length_c   1.000
_cell.angle_alpha   90.00
_cell.angle_beta   90.00
_cell.angle_gamma   90.00
#
_symmetry.space_group_name_H-M   'P 1'
#
loop_
_entity.id
_entity.type
_entity.pdbx_description
1 polymer ?
#
loop_
_entity_poly.entity_id
_entity_poly.type
_entity_poly.pdbx_seq_one_letter_code
_entity_poly.pdbx_strand_id
1 'polypeptide(L)'
;GDAIKALLLRNRKAFLKHPDERTSDEVEEVHNLISQTLQTEFFSKYNKSIQKNMAAAMKMEHFKANEVVFVQGDQPGNSGKYYIIAYGRVRIQVEQMAQLDES
;
A
#
# COMPACT_ATOMS: atom_id res chain seq x y z
N GLY A 1 13.30 2.52 10.41
CA GLY A 1 13.84 1.87 9.20
C GLY A 1 13.93 0.37 9.40
N ASP A 2 14.85 -0.07 10.25
CA ASP A 2 15.16 -1.50 10.36
C ASP A 2 14.19 -2.31 11.24
N ALA A 3 13.58 -1.70 12.26
CA ALA A 3 12.60 -2.38 13.11
C ALA A 3 11.31 -2.77 12.36
N ILE A 4 10.77 -1.85 11.54
CA ILE A 4 9.59 -2.13 10.69
C ILE A 4 9.96 -3.16 9.63
N LYS A 5 11.12 -3.05 9.00
CA LYS A 5 11.63 -4.06 8.06
C LYS A 5 11.74 -5.44 8.72
N ALA A 6 12.27 -5.51 9.94
CA ALA A 6 12.37 -6.76 10.70
C ALA A 6 10.98 -7.32 11.10
N LEU A 7 10.02 -6.47 11.46
CA LEU A 7 8.66 -6.87 11.76
C LEU A 7 7.93 -7.41 10.52
N LEU A 8 8.07 -6.72 9.38
CA LEU A 8 7.57 -7.17 8.08
C LEU A 8 8.22 -8.48 7.64
N LEU A 9 9.52 -8.65 7.89
CA LEU A 9 10.25 -9.88 7.63
C LEU A 9 9.79 -11.04 8.52
N ARG A 10 9.34 -10.76 9.76
CA ARG A 10 8.76 -11.78 10.66
C ARG A 10 7.35 -12.21 10.23
N ASN A 11 6.52 -11.27 9.79
CA ASN A 11 5.13 -11.52 9.37
C ASN A 11 5.00 -11.71 7.84
N ARG A 12 6.10 -12.07 7.17
CA ARG A 12 6.20 -12.07 5.70
C ARG A 12 5.27 -13.08 5.02
N LYS A 13 4.96 -14.19 5.68
CA LYS A 13 4.24 -15.32 5.04
C LYS A 13 2.86 -14.91 4.53
N ALA A 14 2.05 -14.26 5.36
CA ALA A 14 0.70 -13.84 4.97
C ALA A 14 0.72 -12.82 3.80
N PHE A 15 1.62 -11.84 3.83
CA PHE A 15 1.71 -10.80 2.81
C PHE A 15 2.32 -11.25 1.48
N LEU A 16 3.12 -12.31 1.50
CA LEU A 16 3.71 -12.88 0.28
C LEU A 16 2.75 -13.82 -0.47
N LYS A 17 1.69 -14.30 0.21
CA LYS A 17 0.63 -15.08 -0.43
C LYS A 17 -0.29 -14.20 -1.27
N HIS A 18 -0.79 -14.79 -2.35
CA HIS A 18 -1.89 -14.18 -3.08
C HIS A 18 -3.11 -14.02 -2.15
N PRO A 19 -3.90 -12.92 -2.26
CA PRO A 19 -5.13 -12.73 -1.48
C PRO A 19 -6.01 -13.99 -1.38
N ASP A 20 -6.22 -14.67 -2.50
CA ASP A 20 -7.08 -15.85 -2.61
C ASP A 20 -6.52 -17.11 -1.92
N GLU A 21 -5.24 -17.09 -1.49
CA GLU A 21 -4.55 -18.21 -0.85
C GLU A 21 -4.41 -18.04 0.67
N ARG A 22 -4.91 -16.93 1.23
CA ARG A 22 -4.78 -16.62 2.66
C ARG A 22 -5.84 -17.32 3.49
N THR A 23 -5.42 -17.84 4.63
CA THR A 23 -6.35 -18.28 5.67
C THR A 23 -6.92 -17.08 6.46
N SER A 24 -7.97 -17.32 7.24
CA SER A 24 -8.54 -16.30 8.14
C SER A 24 -7.49 -15.75 9.13
N ASP A 25 -6.61 -16.61 9.65
CA ASP A 25 -5.56 -16.20 10.59
C ASP A 25 -4.54 -15.30 9.89
N GLU A 26 -4.18 -15.62 8.65
CA GLU A 26 -3.25 -14.81 7.85
C GLU A 26 -3.86 -13.44 7.48
N VAL A 27 -5.16 -13.37 7.26
CA VAL A 27 -5.87 -12.08 7.09
C VAL A 27 -5.82 -11.25 8.38
N GLU A 28 -5.98 -11.87 9.55
CA GLU A 28 -5.85 -11.19 10.85
C GLU A 28 -4.42 -10.66 11.06
N GLU A 29 -3.40 -11.42 10.67
CA GLU A 29 -2.00 -10.97 10.72
C GLU A 29 -1.77 -9.72 9.85
N VAL A 30 -2.32 -9.72 8.62
CA VAL A 30 -2.25 -8.57 7.70
C VAL A 30 -2.95 -7.36 8.31
N HIS A 31 -4.16 -7.55 8.82
CA HIS A 31 -4.93 -6.52 9.49
C HIS A 31 -4.18 -5.90 10.67
N ASN A 32 -3.60 -6.74 11.55
CA ASN A 32 -2.89 -6.28 12.74
C ASN A 32 -1.63 -5.49 12.39
N LEU A 33 -0.90 -5.93 11.36
CA LEU A 33 0.25 -5.16 10.89
C LEU A 33 -0.17 -3.76 10.40
N ILE A 34 -1.19 -3.66 9.56
CA ILE A 34 -1.61 -2.37 9.00
C ILE A 34 -2.12 -1.44 10.11
N SER A 35 -3.03 -1.94 10.95
CA SER A 35 -3.68 -1.15 12.00
C SER A 35 -2.72 -0.73 13.11
N GLN A 36 -1.79 -1.58 13.51
CA GLN A 36 -0.93 -1.33 14.67
C GLN A 36 0.44 -0.75 14.30
N THR A 37 1.01 -1.18 13.17
CA THR A 37 2.39 -0.82 12.78
C THR A 37 2.42 0.35 11.81
N LEU A 38 1.58 0.31 10.77
CA LEU A 38 1.60 1.34 9.73
C LEU A 38 0.77 2.56 10.10
N GLN A 39 -0.16 2.42 11.07
CA GLN A 39 -0.96 3.49 11.68
C GLN A 39 -1.53 4.48 10.65
N THR A 40 -2.01 3.97 9.52
CA THR A 40 -2.51 4.84 8.45
C THR A 40 -3.87 5.41 8.85
N GLU A 41 -3.99 6.74 8.85
CA GLU A 41 -5.22 7.45 9.19
C GLU A 41 -6.40 7.09 8.28
N PHE A 42 -6.12 6.69 7.03
CA PHE A 42 -7.12 6.18 6.11
C PHE A 42 -7.79 4.89 6.62
N PHE A 43 -6.98 3.92 7.04
CA PHE A 43 -7.47 2.60 7.46
C PHE A 43 -8.25 2.67 8.79
N SER A 44 -7.81 3.53 9.72
CA SER A 44 -8.43 3.66 11.05
C SER A 44 -9.83 4.26 11.05
N LYS A 45 -10.25 4.94 9.97
CA LYS A 45 -11.59 5.53 9.84
C LYS A 45 -12.70 4.49 9.61
N TYR A 46 -12.34 3.29 9.19
CA TYR A 46 -13.30 2.23 8.89
C TYR A 46 -13.49 1.30 10.10
N ASN A 47 -14.66 0.66 10.18
CA ASN A 47 -14.89 -0.36 11.21
C ASN A 47 -14.04 -1.62 10.96
N LYS A 48 -13.87 -2.44 12.00
CA LYS A 48 -13.02 -3.64 11.96
C LYS A 48 -13.40 -4.63 10.84
N SER A 49 -14.68 -4.74 10.49
CA SER A 49 -15.13 -5.63 9.41
C SER A 49 -14.61 -5.17 8.05
N ILE A 50 -14.77 -3.88 7.73
CA ILE A 50 -14.27 -3.28 6.50
C ILE A 50 -12.74 -3.33 6.45
N GLN A 51 -12.07 -3.06 7.58
CA GLN A 51 -10.62 -3.19 7.70
C GLN A 51 -10.13 -4.60 7.36
N LYS A 52 -10.79 -5.65 7.87
CA LYS A 52 -10.47 -7.04 7.51
C LYS A 52 -10.71 -7.35 6.05
N ASN A 53 -11.80 -6.84 5.46
CA ASN A 53 -12.06 -7.02 4.03
C ASN A 53 -10.97 -6.38 3.18
N MET A 54 -10.51 -5.17 3.55
CA MET A 54 -9.37 -4.52 2.90
C MET A 54 -8.09 -5.34 3.09
N ALA A 55 -7.80 -5.79 4.32
CA ALA A 55 -6.64 -6.62 4.64
C ALA A 55 -6.61 -7.92 3.81
N ALA A 56 -7.77 -8.55 3.60
CA ALA A 56 -7.90 -9.74 2.78
C ALA A 56 -7.51 -9.46 1.31
N ALA A 57 -7.92 -8.32 0.76
CA ALA A 57 -7.67 -7.95 -0.64
C ALA A 57 -6.28 -7.35 -0.93
N MET A 58 -5.54 -6.92 0.09
CA MET A 58 -4.25 -6.26 -0.10
C MET A 58 -3.18 -7.20 -0.65
N LYS A 59 -2.24 -6.67 -1.43
CA LYS A 59 -1.06 -7.41 -1.92
C LYS A 59 0.21 -6.61 -1.67
N MET A 60 1.31 -7.32 -1.41
CA MET A 60 2.62 -6.71 -1.24
C MET A 60 3.27 -6.54 -2.62
N GLU A 61 3.48 -5.29 -3.03
CA GLU A 61 4.24 -4.95 -4.24
C GLU A 61 5.63 -4.42 -3.85
N HIS A 62 6.65 -4.80 -4.61
CA HIS A 62 8.05 -4.42 -4.36
C HIS A 62 8.56 -3.59 -5.54
N PHE A 63 9.18 -2.47 -5.22
CA PHE A 63 9.79 -1.57 -6.20
C PHE A 63 11.27 -1.43 -5.91
N LYS A 64 12.09 -1.40 -6.96
CA LYS A 64 13.52 -1.14 -6.89
C LYS A 64 13.79 0.36 -6.76
N ALA A 65 15.00 0.71 -6.34
CA ALA A 65 15.44 2.11 -6.38
C ALA A 65 15.32 2.66 -7.80
N ASN A 66 14.79 3.88 -7.93
CA ASN A 66 14.51 4.57 -9.21
C ASN A 66 13.41 3.95 -10.07
N GLU A 67 12.67 2.95 -9.57
CA GLU A 67 11.49 2.43 -10.25
C GLU A 67 10.30 3.37 -10.06
N VAL A 68 9.55 3.61 -11.14
CA VAL A 68 8.34 4.44 -11.14
C VAL A 68 7.15 3.61 -10.68
N VAL A 69 6.44 4.07 -9.65
CA VAL A 69 5.24 3.39 -9.12
C VAL A 69 4.01 3.67 -9.99
N PHE A 70 3.82 4.94 -10.35
CA PHE A 70 2.81 5.44 -11.31
C PHE A 70 3.18 6.87 -11.74
N VAL A 71 2.60 7.35 -12.84
CA VAL A 71 2.87 8.67 -13.43
C VAL A 71 1.64 9.58 -13.34
N GLN A 72 1.87 10.89 -13.24
CA GLN A 72 0.79 11.89 -13.27
C GLN A 72 0.05 11.82 -14.62
N GLY A 73 -1.28 11.82 -14.57
CA GLY A 73 -2.11 11.71 -15.76
C GLY A 73 -2.29 10.29 -16.28
N ASP A 74 -1.69 9.28 -15.62
CA ASP A 74 -2.03 7.87 -15.88
C ASP A 74 -3.53 7.70 -15.73
N GLN A 75 -4.19 7.31 -16.83
CA GLN A 75 -5.60 6.97 -16.77
C GLN A 75 -5.75 5.77 -15.82
N PRO A 76 -6.81 5.73 -15.00
CA PRO A 76 -7.07 4.58 -14.14
C PRO A 76 -7.51 3.39 -15.01
N GLY A 77 -6.58 2.79 -15.75
CA GLY A 77 -6.80 1.57 -16.50
C GLY A 77 -6.84 0.39 -15.55
N ASN A 78 -8.00 -0.27 -15.47
CA ASN A 78 -8.30 -1.56 -14.81
C ASN A 78 -7.82 -1.81 -13.36
N SER A 79 -7.12 -0.90 -12.69
CA SER A 79 -6.93 -0.95 -11.24
C SER A 79 -6.48 0.40 -10.68
N GLY A 80 -7.42 1.24 -10.25
CA GLY A 80 -7.12 2.33 -9.34
C GLY A 80 -6.60 1.75 -8.02
N LYS A 81 -5.28 1.61 -7.90
CA LYS A 81 -4.64 1.05 -6.71
C LYS A 81 -4.42 2.13 -5.66
N TYR A 82 -4.64 1.76 -4.40
CA TYR A 82 -4.21 2.55 -3.26
C TYR A 82 -2.97 1.89 -2.63
N TYR A 83 -1.88 2.63 -2.51
CA TYR A 83 -0.62 2.12 -1.95
C TYR A 83 -0.42 2.60 -0.51
N ILE A 84 -0.05 1.68 0.37
CA ILE A 84 0.49 1.98 1.70
C ILE A 84 1.97 1.64 1.67
N ILE A 85 2.83 2.60 2.03
CA ILE A 85 4.28 2.38 2.06
C ILE A 85 4.61 1.59 3.32
N ALA A 86 4.86 0.29 3.16
CA ALA A 86 5.27 -0.57 4.27
C ALA A 86 6.70 -0.24 4.75
N TYR A 87 7.62 0.01 3.82
CA TYR A 87 8.98 0.47 4.11
C TYR A 87 9.61 1.16 2.90
N GLY A 88 10.66 1.94 3.13
CA GLY A 88 11.38 2.67 2.08
C GLY A 88 10.97 4.14 2.01
N ARG A 89 11.32 4.79 0.91
CA ARG A 89 10.98 6.19 0.61
C ARG A 89 10.60 6.29 -0.85
N VAL A 90 9.60 7.12 -1.13
CA VAL A 90 9.20 7.49 -2.48
C VAL A 90 9.46 8.97 -2.68
N ARG A 91 9.68 9.38 -3.94
CA ARG A 91 9.74 10.79 -4.33
C ARG A 91 8.50 11.10 -5.15
N ILE A 92 7.79 12.15 -4.78
CA ILE A 92 6.67 12.68 -5.56
C ILE A 92 7.21 13.82 -6.41
N GLN A 93 6.90 13.80 -7.71
CA GLN A 93 7.22 14.87 -8.65
C GLN A 93 5.92 15.27 -9.35
N VAL A 94 5.64 16.57 -9.36
CA VAL A 94 4.44 17.14 -10.00
C VAL A 94 4.94 18.16 -11.00
N GLU A 95 4.65 17.94 -12.27
CA GLU A 95 4.90 18.95 -13.30
C GLU A 95 3.72 19.92 -13.30
N GLN A 96 4.00 21.20 -13.02
CA GLN A 96 3.03 22.26 -13.24
C GLN A 96 2.97 22.49 -14.75
N MET A 97 1.81 22.22 -15.35
CA MET A 97 1.58 22.71 -16.71
C MET A 97 1.63 24.24 -16.65
N ALA A 98 2.60 24.84 -17.34
CA ALA A 98 2.59 26.28 -17.57
C ALA A 98 1.24 26.61 -18.19
N GLN A 99 0.46 27.46 -17.52
CA GLN A 99 -0.72 28.06 -18.13
C GLN A 99 -0.23 28.75 -19.40
N LEU A 100 -0.58 28.20 -20.56
CA LEU A 100 -0.55 28.94 -21.79
C LEU A 100 -1.65 29.99 -21.64
N ASP A 101 -1.27 31.15 -21.13
CA ASP A 101 -2.05 32.38 -21.23
C ASP A 101 -2.21 32.66 -22.73
N GLU A 102 -3.31 32.17 -23.31
CA GLU A 102 -3.78 32.64 -24.60
C GLU A 102 -4.33 34.05 -24.41
N SER A 103 -3.50 35.01 -24.82
CA SER A 103 -3.79 36.44 -25.00
C SER A 103 -4.86 36.71 -26.03
#